data_AF-A0A9P5SEB8-F1
#
_entry.id   AF-A0A9P5SEB8-F1
#
_cell.length_a   1.000
_cell.length_b   1.000
_cell.length_c   1.000
_cell.angle_alpha   90.00
_cell.angle_beta   90.00
_cell.angle_gamma   90.00
#
_symmetry.space_group_name_H-M   'P 1'
#
loop_
_entity.id
_entity.type
_entity.pdbx_description
1 polymer ?
#
loop_
_entity_poly.entity_id
_entity_poly.type
_entity_poly.pdbx_seq_one_letter_code
_entity_poly.pdbx_strand_id
1 'polypeptide(L)'
;MKFATAIVAAAVAAVASAQSAWNFPAEGPCVAACTDAAGKSFFPFYDDVDSNGSFFYTSLSYTFERGTPTTIAFMTKSGTCMNSCPMTEQNAYRASYPLKMQWYKANKPAALRRRQM
;
A
#
# COMPACT_ATOMS: atom_id res chain seq x y z
N MET A 1 5.53 -5.12 47.30
CA MET A 1 4.59 -5.73 46.33
C MET A 1 5.14 -5.42 44.94
N LYS A 2 5.61 -6.44 44.22
CA LYS A 2 6.21 -6.29 42.87
C LYS A 2 5.07 -6.35 41.85
N PHE A 3 4.77 -5.25 41.18
CA PHE A 3 3.85 -5.26 40.04
C PHE A 3 4.64 -5.65 38.79
N ALA A 4 4.52 -6.91 38.42
CA ALA A 4 4.84 -7.40 37.09
C ALA A 4 3.58 -7.31 36.24
N THR A 5 3.65 -6.66 35.09
CA THR A 5 2.95 -7.09 33.86
C THR A 5 3.53 -6.30 32.68
N ALA A 6 4.36 -6.99 31.91
CA ALA A 6 4.79 -6.59 30.58
C ALA A 6 3.57 -6.58 29.65
N ILE A 7 3.38 -5.49 28.90
CA ILE A 7 2.29 -5.37 27.92
C ILE A 7 2.90 -5.08 26.54
N VAL A 8 2.87 -6.13 25.72
CA VAL A 8 2.75 -6.18 24.26
C VAL A 8 3.91 -5.61 23.42
N ALA A 9 4.86 -6.49 23.09
CA ALA A 9 5.82 -6.31 21.98
C ALA A 9 5.64 -7.37 20.87
N ALA A 10 4.41 -7.87 20.66
CA ALA A 10 4.15 -8.96 19.70
C ALA A 10 3.66 -8.49 18.30
N ALA A 11 3.57 -7.19 18.03
CA ALA A 11 3.11 -6.70 16.73
C ALA A 11 4.25 -6.40 15.74
N VAL A 12 5.51 -6.29 16.19
CA VAL A 12 6.63 -5.81 15.34
C VAL A 12 7.21 -6.93 14.46
N ALA A 13 7.12 -8.19 14.90
CA ALA A 13 7.70 -9.32 14.18
C ALA A 13 6.98 -9.64 12.85
N ALA A 14 5.69 -9.31 12.72
CA ALA A 14 4.93 -9.51 11.48
C ALA A 14 5.12 -8.36 10.47
N VAL A 15 5.63 -7.20 10.91
CA VAL A 15 5.94 -6.07 10.01
C VAL A 15 7.32 -6.28 9.39
N ALA A 16 8.27 -6.79 10.18
CA ALA A 16 9.65 -7.04 9.75
C ALA A 16 9.80 -8.14 8.69
N SER A 17 9.01 -9.22 8.75
CA SER A 17 9.11 -10.34 7.81
C SER A 17 8.53 -10.06 6.42
N ALA A 18 7.77 -8.98 6.30
CA ALA A 18 7.21 -8.54 5.04
C ALA A 18 8.02 -7.40 4.39
N GLN A 19 8.61 -6.52 5.18
CA GLN A 19 9.40 -5.35 4.74
C GLN A 19 10.58 -5.66 3.81
N SER A 20 11.05 -6.90 3.76
CA SER A 20 12.27 -7.30 3.05
C SER A 20 12.12 -7.54 1.54
N ALA A 21 10.91 -7.43 0.97
CA ALA A 21 10.68 -7.80 -0.43
C ALA A 21 9.85 -6.80 -1.26
N TRP A 22 9.76 -5.52 -0.86
CA TRP A 22 9.15 -4.47 -1.70
C TRP A 22 10.10 -4.02 -2.83
N ASN A 23 10.43 -4.95 -3.72
CA ASN A 23 11.30 -4.72 -4.88
C ASN A 23 10.52 -5.06 -6.16
N PHE A 24 9.66 -4.13 -6.59
CA PHE A 24 8.88 -4.25 -7.82
C PHE A 24 9.46 -3.33 -8.90
N PRO A 25 9.23 -3.64 -10.19
CA PRO A 25 9.57 -2.72 -11.27
C PRO A 25 9.00 -1.32 -10.99
N ALA A 26 9.86 -0.30 -11.10
CA ALA A 26 9.44 1.07 -10.93
C ALA A 26 8.45 1.45 -12.04
N GLU A 27 7.36 2.09 -11.66
CA GLU A 27 6.26 2.45 -12.57
C GLU A 27 6.54 3.74 -13.34
N GLY A 28 7.63 4.43 -12.98
CA GLY A 28 8.03 5.71 -13.52
C GLY A 28 7.49 6.90 -12.72
N PRO A 29 8.09 8.10 -12.92
CA PRO A 29 7.79 9.28 -12.11
C PRO A 29 6.37 9.83 -12.32
N CYS A 30 5.78 9.71 -13.52
CA CYS A 30 4.43 10.20 -13.78
C CYS A 30 3.38 9.35 -13.06
N VAL A 31 3.48 8.03 -13.20
CA VAL A 31 2.55 7.12 -12.52
C VAL A 31 2.69 7.23 -11.00
N ALA A 32 3.92 7.29 -10.48
CA ALA A 32 4.17 7.48 -9.05
C ALA A 32 3.58 8.80 -8.53
N ALA A 33 3.69 9.89 -9.29
CA ALA A 33 3.06 11.16 -8.92
C ALA A 33 1.52 11.06 -8.92
N CYS A 34 0.94 10.31 -9.87
CA CYS A 34 -0.50 10.08 -9.92
C CYS A 34 -1.03 9.25 -8.74
N THR A 35 -0.32 8.18 -8.35
CA THR A 35 -0.69 7.38 -7.17
C THR A 35 -0.54 8.19 -5.89
N ASP A 36 0.56 8.92 -5.74
CA ASP A 36 0.83 9.78 -4.58
C ASP A 36 -0.21 10.89 -4.43
N ALA A 37 -0.51 11.63 -5.51
CA ALA A 37 -1.50 12.71 -5.49
C ALA A 37 -2.92 12.19 -5.20
N ALA A 38 -3.30 11.05 -5.77
CA ALA A 38 -4.57 10.41 -5.46
C ALA A 38 -4.61 9.97 -3.99
N GLY A 39 -3.57 9.27 -3.53
CA GLY A 39 -3.43 8.77 -2.17
C GLY A 39 -3.50 9.86 -1.12
N LYS A 40 -2.73 10.94 -1.31
CA LYS A 40 -2.72 12.11 -0.43
C LYS A 40 -4.07 12.82 -0.32
N SER A 41 -4.93 12.67 -1.33
CA SER A 41 -6.28 13.22 -1.27
C SER A 41 -7.26 12.42 -0.39
N PHE A 42 -6.96 11.15 -0.11
CA PHE A 42 -7.71 10.32 0.83
C PHE A 42 -7.03 10.24 2.19
N PHE A 43 -5.70 10.30 2.20
CA PHE A 43 -4.88 10.12 3.37
C PHE A 43 -3.61 10.98 3.27
N PRO A 44 -3.50 12.08 4.03
CA PRO A 44 -2.38 13.01 3.91
C PRO A 44 -0.99 12.39 4.13
N PHE A 45 -0.91 11.29 4.90
CA PHE A 45 0.33 10.55 5.14
C PHE A 45 0.50 9.36 4.20
N TYR A 46 -0.14 9.39 3.04
CA TYR A 46 0.02 8.36 2.02
C TYR A 46 1.49 8.27 1.60
N ASP A 47 1.96 7.03 1.63
CA ASP A 47 3.29 6.61 1.23
C ASP A 47 3.21 5.12 0.84
N ASP A 48 3.31 4.83 -0.44
CA ASP A 48 3.36 3.48 -1.02
C ASP A 48 4.77 3.09 -1.50
N VAL A 49 5.79 3.85 -1.07
CA VAL A 49 7.19 3.68 -1.48
C VAL A 49 8.05 3.25 -0.28
N ASP A 50 7.95 3.91 0.86
CA ASP A 50 8.71 3.57 2.06
C ASP A 50 8.11 2.34 2.76
N SER A 51 8.60 1.15 2.40
CA SER A 51 8.16 -0.10 3.01
C SER A 51 8.40 -0.17 4.52
N ASN A 52 9.33 0.63 5.05
CA ASN A 52 9.62 0.70 6.49
C ASN A 52 8.73 1.69 7.24
N GLY A 53 8.03 2.56 6.51
CA GLY A 53 7.15 3.58 7.06
C GLY A 53 5.93 2.98 7.77
N SER A 54 5.51 3.61 8.86
CA SER A 54 4.34 3.17 9.65
C SER A 54 3.03 3.20 8.87
N PHE A 55 2.99 3.98 7.79
CA PHE A 55 1.82 4.21 6.96
C PHE A 55 1.75 3.34 5.71
N PHE A 56 2.84 2.64 5.38
CA PHE A 56 2.99 1.89 4.15
C PHE A 56 1.80 0.97 3.82
N TYR A 57 1.47 0.05 4.73
CA TYR A 57 0.33 -0.85 4.54
C TYR A 57 -1.01 -0.15 4.47
N THR A 58 -1.14 0.97 5.19
CA THR A 58 -2.37 1.78 5.15
C THR A 58 -2.52 2.42 3.77
N SER A 59 -1.45 2.96 3.21
CA SER A 59 -1.42 3.50 1.84
C SER A 59 -1.79 2.44 0.82
N LEU A 60 -1.14 1.27 0.89
CA LEU A 60 -1.42 0.14 0.00
C LEU A 60 -2.86 -0.38 0.11
N SER A 61 -3.51 -0.20 1.26
CA SER A 61 -4.90 -0.62 1.45
C SER A 61 -5.86 0.15 0.55
N TYR A 62 -5.59 1.42 0.25
CA TYR A 62 -6.40 2.21 -0.69
C TYR A 62 -6.36 1.61 -2.10
N THR A 63 -5.21 1.07 -2.50
CA THR A 63 -5.03 0.45 -3.81
C THR A 63 -5.56 -1.00 -3.85
N PHE A 64 -5.31 -1.80 -2.82
CA PHE A 64 -5.44 -3.26 -2.90
C PHE A 64 -6.58 -3.88 -2.07
N GLU A 65 -7.26 -3.13 -1.19
CA GLU A 65 -8.47 -3.63 -0.49
C GLU A 65 -9.71 -3.57 -1.39
N ARG A 66 -9.84 -4.60 -2.23
CA ARG A 66 -10.95 -4.71 -3.19
C ARG A 66 -12.31 -4.66 -2.50
N GLY A 67 -13.29 -4.10 -3.21
CA GLY A 67 -14.69 -4.09 -2.80
C GLY A 67 -15.07 -2.93 -1.86
N THR A 68 -14.13 -2.04 -1.55
CA THR A 68 -14.43 -0.82 -0.81
C THR A 68 -14.71 0.36 -1.75
N PRO A 69 -15.65 1.26 -1.40
CA PRO A 69 -15.86 2.50 -2.16
C PRO A 69 -14.58 3.34 -2.27
N THR A 70 -13.73 3.31 -1.24
CA THR A 70 -12.44 4.01 -1.20
C THR A 70 -11.46 3.49 -2.22
N THR A 71 -11.38 2.16 -2.43
CA THR A 71 -10.49 1.60 -3.46
C THR A 71 -10.98 1.90 -4.86
N ILE A 72 -12.29 1.88 -5.09
CA ILE A 72 -12.86 2.29 -6.39
C ILE A 72 -12.51 3.76 -6.65
N ALA A 73 -12.76 4.64 -5.68
CA ALA A 73 -12.46 6.07 -5.81
C ALA A 73 -10.97 6.36 -6.03
N PHE A 74 -10.09 5.66 -5.29
CA PHE A 74 -8.65 5.76 -5.46
C PHE A 74 -8.24 5.32 -6.86
N MET A 75 -8.67 4.14 -7.31
CA MET A 75 -8.31 3.58 -8.62
C MET A 75 -8.86 4.44 -9.77
N THR A 76 -10.05 5.01 -9.63
CA THR A 76 -10.58 5.96 -10.61
C THR A 76 -9.71 7.22 -10.65
N LYS A 77 -9.42 7.83 -9.51
CA LYS A 77 -8.66 9.10 -9.45
C LYS A 77 -7.23 8.93 -9.95
N SER A 78 -6.54 7.90 -9.49
CA SER A 78 -5.17 7.60 -9.93
C SER A 78 -5.16 7.20 -11.41
N GLY A 79 -6.11 6.36 -11.84
CA GLY A 79 -6.25 5.95 -13.25
C GLY A 79 -6.54 7.09 -14.21
N THR A 80 -7.37 8.06 -13.82
CA THR A 80 -7.63 9.27 -14.63
C THR A 80 -6.35 10.07 -14.87
N CYS A 81 -5.51 10.23 -13.84
CA CYS A 81 -4.22 10.90 -13.97
C CYS A 81 -3.22 10.07 -14.81
N MET A 82 -3.17 8.76 -14.60
CA MET A 82 -2.26 7.87 -15.31
C MET A 82 -2.50 7.81 -16.82
N ASN A 83 -3.72 8.09 -17.29
CA ASN A 83 -4.03 8.11 -18.72
C ASN A 83 -3.20 9.12 -19.51
N SER A 84 -2.73 10.21 -18.88
CA SER A 84 -1.83 11.18 -19.52
C SER A 84 -0.34 10.81 -19.40
N CYS A 85 0.01 9.77 -18.65
CA CYS A 85 1.40 9.35 -18.49
C CYS A 85 1.93 8.62 -19.73
N PRO A 86 3.27 8.57 -19.91
CA PRO A 86 3.88 7.81 -20.99
C PRO A 86 3.42 6.34 -20.99
N MET A 87 3.18 5.78 -22.18
CA MET A 87 2.69 4.40 -22.30
C MET A 87 3.65 3.38 -21.68
N THR A 88 4.95 3.65 -21.68
CA THR A 88 5.97 2.83 -21.02
C THR A 88 5.74 2.73 -19.51
N GLU A 89 5.41 3.85 -18.86
CA GLU A 89 5.09 3.92 -17.43
C GLU A 89 3.75 3.23 -17.13
N GLN A 90 2.73 3.45 -17.95
CA GLN A 90 1.45 2.76 -17.83
C GLN A 90 1.61 1.24 -17.94
N ASN A 91 2.45 0.77 -18.86
CA ASN A 91 2.74 -0.66 -19.02
C ASN A 91 3.53 -1.21 -17.83
N ALA A 92 4.49 -0.45 -17.30
CA ALA A 92 5.21 -0.82 -16.09
C ALA A 92 4.27 -0.98 -14.89
N TYR A 93 3.34 -0.03 -14.69
CA TYR A 93 2.27 -0.11 -13.69
C TYR A 93 1.41 -1.38 -13.83
N ARG A 94 0.96 -1.67 -15.05
CA ARG A 94 0.13 -2.86 -15.31
C ARG A 94 0.88 -4.16 -15.02
N ALA A 95 2.19 -4.18 -15.28
CA ALA A 95 3.04 -5.34 -15.00
C ALA A 95 3.34 -5.52 -13.50
N SER A 96 3.59 -4.43 -12.76
CA SER A 96 3.89 -4.44 -11.33
C SER A 96 2.64 -4.68 -10.46
N TYR A 97 1.47 -4.18 -10.88
CA TYR A 97 0.23 -4.20 -10.11
C TYR A 97 -0.15 -5.59 -9.55
N PRO A 98 -0.25 -6.67 -10.37
CA PRO A 98 -0.63 -7.98 -9.84
C PRO A 98 0.40 -8.54 -8.85
N LEU A 99 1.69 -8.24 -9.05
CA LEU A 99 2.77 -8.66 -8.17
C LEU A 99 2.69 -7.94 -6.81
N LYS A 100 2.51 -6.61 -6.84
CA LYS A 100 2.31 -5.79 -5.64
C LYS A 100 1.06 -6.22 -4.86
N MET A 101 -0.05 -6.51 -5.56
CA MET A 101 -1.29 -6.99 -4.93
C MET A 101 -1.09 -8.35 -4.26
N GLN A 102 -0.44 -9.31 -4.93
CA GLN A 102 -0.18 -10.63 -4.36
C GLN A 102 0.68 -10.51 -3.10
N TRP A 103 1.75 -9.72 -3.18
CA TRP A 103 2.61 -9.45 -2.04
C TRP A 103 1.84 -8.79 -0.90
N TYR A 104 1.03 -7.76 -1.17
CA TYR A 104 0.25 -7.07 -0.15
C TYR A 104 -0.67 -8.05 0.60
N LYS A 105 -1.35 -8.95 -0.12
CA LYS A 105 -2.22 -9.95 0.51
C LYS A 105 -1.46 -10.92 1.41
N ALA A 106 -0.28 -11.37 0.98
CA ALA A 106 0.57 -12.26 1.75
C ALA A 106 1.11 -11.57 3.03
N ASN A 107 1.39 -10.28 2.93
CA ASN A 107 2.19 -9.54 3.91
C ASN A 107 1.41 -8.54 4.78
N LYS A 108 0.15 -8.23 4.45
CA LYS A 108 -0.63 -7.24 5.21
C LYS A 108 -0.79 -7.66 6.68
N PRO A 109 -0.59 -6.73 7.64
CA PRO A 109 -0.77 -6.99 9.05
C PRO A 109 -2.16 -7.53 9.40
N ALA A 110 -2.24 -8.36 10.44
CA ALA A 110 -3.50 -8.95 10.91
C ALA A 110 -4.57 -7.91 11.29
N ALA A 111 -4.17 -6.71 11.72
CA ALA A 111 -5.08 -5.60 12.01
C ALA A 111 -5.88 -5.15 10.78
N LEU A 112 -5.29 -5.22 9.58
CA LEU A 112 -5.97 -4.91 8.31
C LEU A 112 -6.76 -6.11 7.76
N ARG A 113 -6.48 -7.34 8.21
CA ARG A 113 -7.28 -8.53 7.87
C ARG A 113 -8.67 -8.54 8.53
N ARG A 114 -8.82 -7.93 9.72
CA ARG A 114 -10.09 -7.93 10.48
C ARG A 114 -11.16 -6.98 9.98
N ARG A 115 -10.86 -6.05 9.06
CA ARG A 115 -11.87 -5.16 8.46
C ARG A 115 -12.77 -5.86 7.42
N GLN A 116 -12.64 -7.18 7.27
CA GLN A 116 -13.38 -8.00 6.30
C GLN A 116 -14.28 -9.07 6.97
N MET A 117 -14.54 -8.97 8.28
CA MET A 117 -15.58 -9.77 8.96
C MET A 117 -16.80 -8.92 9.27
#